data_AF-A0A516HBE8-F1
#
_entry.id   AF-A0A516HBE8-F1
#
_cell.length_a   1.000
_cell.length_b   1.000
_cell.length_c   1.000
_cell.angle_alpha   90.00
_cell.angle_beta   90.00
_cell.angle_gamma   90.00
#
_symmetry.space_group_name_H-M   'P 1'
#
loop_
_entity.id
_entity.type
_entity.pdbx_description
1 polymer ?
#
loop_
_entity_poly.entity_id
_entity_poly.type
_entity_poly.pdbx_seq_one_letter_code
_entity_poly.pdbx_strand_id
1 'polypeptide(L)' 'MAGVGLFSLLIVFIIWLLPIVFIATSSKTRAGEKVIWLILVVFVSWLAWLLYWLLAPLHTSDLKQS' A
#
# COMPACT_ATOMS: atom_id res chain seq x y z
N MET A 1 -18.38 -21.52 0.58
CA MET A 1 -18.11 -20.12 0.17
C MET A 1 -16.60 -19.80 0.15
N ALA A 2 -15.74 -20.71 -0.33
CA ALA A 2 -14.27 -20.53 -0.29
C ALA A 2 -13.69 -19.90 -1.56
N GLY A 3 -14.39 -19.99 -2.70
CA GLY A 3 -13.89 -19.47 -3.99
C GLY A 3 -13.84 -17.95 -4.08
N VAL A 4 -14.74 -17.24 -3.41
CA VAL A 4 -14.81 -15.77 -3.43
C VAL A 4 -13.60 -15.14 -2.73
N GLY A 5 -13.10 -15.77 -1.66
CA GLY A 5 -11.94 -15.29 -0.93
C GLY A 5 -10.65 -15.35 -1.76
N LEU A 6 -10.42 -16.46 -2.45
CA LEU A 6 -9.20 -16.65 -3.25
C LEU A 6 -9.15 -15.69 -4.46
N PHE A 7 -10.30 -15.50 -5.11
CA PHE A 7 -10.41 -14.58 -6.24
C PHE A 7 -10.22 -13.11 -5.82
N SER A 8 -10.79 -12.73 -4.67
CA SER A 8 -10.62 -11.39 -4.09
C SER A 8 -9.16 -11.12 -3.71
N LEU A 9 -8.48 -12.09 -3.10
CA LEU A 9 -7.06 -11.98 -2.76
C LEU A 9 -6.18 -11.82 -4.01
N LEU A 10 -6.48 -12.55 -5.09
CA LEU A 10 -5.76 -12.43 -6.36
C LEU A 10 -5.96 -11.05 -7.00
N ILE A 11 -7.17 -10.50 -6.99
CA ILE A 11 -7.44 -9.15 -7.52
C ILE A 11 -6.66 -8.10 -6.72
N VAL A 12 -6.72 -8.17 -5.40
CA VAL A 12 -5.97 -7.26 -4.51
C VAL A 12 -4.47 -7.38 -4.78
N PHE A 13 -3.95 -8.60 -4.96
CA PHE A 13 -2.55 -8.85 -5.27
C PHE A 13 -2.13 -8.27 -6.63
N ILE A 14 -2.96 -8.39 -7.66
CA ILE A 14 -2.70 -7.81 -8.98
C ILE A 14 -2.73 -6.27 -8.92
N ILE A 15 -3.70 -5.68 -8.22
CA ILE A 15 -3.78 -4.23 -8.01
C ILE A 15 -2.57 -3.73 -7.22
N TRP A 16 -2.07 -4.52 -6.28
CA TRP A 16 -0.86 -4.21 -5.51
C TRP A 16 0.42 -4.31 -6.36
N LEU A 17 0.48 -5.25 -7.31
CA LEU A 17 1.60 -5.38 -8.25
C LEU A 17 1.60 -4.35 -9.39
N LEU A 18 0.43 -3.81 -9.74
CA LEU A 18 0.23 -2.81 -10.78
C LEU A 18 1.24 -1.62 -10.72
N PRO A 19 1.47 -0.95 -9.58
CA PRO A 19 2.47 0.11 -9.48
C PRO A 19 3.89 -0.40 -9.78
N ILE A 20 4.24 -1.61 -9.32
CA ILE A 20 5.55 -2.22 -9.57
C ILE A 20 5.75 -2.47 -11.06
N VAL A 21 4.72 -2.98 -11.75
CA VAL A 21 4.75 -3.20 -13.20
C VAL A 21 4.84 -1.87 -13.96
N PHE A 22 4.12 -0.84 -13.54
CA PHE A 22 4.14 0.49 -14.15
C PHE A 22 5.54 1.13 -14.09
N ILE A 23 6.21 0.98 -12.94
CA ILE A 23 7.58 1.45 -12.72
C ILE A 23 8.55 0.61 -13.58
N ALA A 24 8.39 -0.72 -13.59
CA ALA A 24 9.29 -1.62 -14.30
C ALA A 24 9.21 -1.48 -15.83
N THR A 25 8.04 -1.15 -16.38
CA THR A 25 7.78 -0.96 -17.82
C THR A 25 8.08 0.45 -18.31
N SER A 26 8.13 1.44 -17.42
CA SER A 26 8.53 2.81 -17.80
C SER A 26 10.02 2.86 -18.14
N SER A 27 10.33 3.06 -19.43
CA SER A 27 11.68 3.24 -19.98
C SER A 27 12.40 4.52 -19.51
N LYS A 28 11.77 5.29 -18.61
CA LYS A 28 12.29 6.55 -18.08
C LYS A 28 13.22 6.38 -16.87
N THR A 29 13.35 5.18 -16.29
CA THR A 29 14.10 4.96 -15.04
C THR A 29 15.28 3.99 -15.23
N ARG A 30 16.51 4.38 -14.85
CA ARG A 30 17.73 3.55 -14.91
C ARG A 30 17.67 2.40 -13.90
N ALA A 31 18.56 1.42 -14.02
CA ALA A 31 18.60 0.21 -13.19
C ALA A 31 18.60 0.48 -11.67
N GLY A 32 19.20 1.59 -11.21
CA GLY A 32 19.17 1.99 -9.79
C GLY A 32 17.83 2.57 -9.32
N GLU A 33 17.07 3.21 -10.20
CA GLU A 33 15.78 3.81 -9.87
C GLU A 33 14.69 2.75 -9.63
N LYS A 34 14.76 1.61 -10.32
CA LYS A 34 13.83 0.49 -10.10
C LYS A 34 13.86 -0.03 -8.66
N VAL A 35 15.05 -0.06 -8.04
CA VAL A 35 15.24 -0.51 -6.66
C VAL A 35 14.61 0.47 -5.66
N ILE A 36 14.80 1.77 -5.89
CA ILE A 36 14.23 2.84 -5.05
C ILE A 36 12.71 2.78 -5.07
N TRP A 37 12.11 2.60 -6.24
CA TRP A 37 10.67 2.49 -6.38
C TRP A 37 10.09 1.23 -5.73
N LEU A 38 10.77 0.07 -5.84
CA LEU A 38 10.35 -1.16 -5.17
C LEU A 38 10.35 -0.98 -3.64
N ILE A 39 11.42 -0.40 -3.11
CA ILE A 39 11.55 -0.08 -1.68
C ILE A 39 10.50 0.94 -1.25
N LEU A 40 10.25 1.99 -2.04
CA LEU A 40 9.26 3.02 -1.73
C LEU A 40 7.85 2.43 -1.60
N VAL A 41 7.43 1.56 -2.52
CA VAL A 41 6.11 0.91 -2.50
C VAL A 41 5.94 0.02 -1.27
N VAL A 42 6.96 -0.77 -0.93
CA VAL A 42 6.95 -1.62 0.27
C VAL A 42 6.93 -0.77 1.54
N PHE A 43 7.76 0.28 1.59
CA PHE A 43 7.90 1.13 2.77
C PHE A 43 6.64 1.94 3.06
N VAL A 44 6.03 2.53 2.02
CA VAL A 44 4.75 3.27 2.14
C VAL A 44 3.61 2.33 2.49
N SER A 45 3.51 1.15 1.87
CA SER A 45 2.46 0.16 2.23
C SER A 45 2.58 -0.29 3.69
N TRP A 46 3.80 -0.54 4.16
CA TRP A 46 4.05 -0.96 5.53
C TRP A 46 3.84 0.18 6.54
N LEU A 47 4.29 1.39 6.22
CA LEU A 47 4.10 2.56 7.08
C LEU A 47 2.65 3.05 7.13
N ALA A 48 1.84 2.85 6.09
CA ALA A 48 0.43 3.21 6.10
C ALA A 48 -0.34 2.51 7.22
N TRP A 49 0.03 1.26 7.54
CA TRP A 49 -0.52 0.52 8.67
C TRP A 49 -0.10 1.10 10.03
N LEU A 50 1.19 1.42 10.17
CA LEU A 50 1.71 2.04 11.39
C LEU A 50 1.09 3.42 11.63
N LEU A 51 0.99 4.23 10.58
CA LEU A 51 0.33 5.53 10.60
C LEU A 51 -1.17 5.39 10.86
N TYR A 52 -1.85 4.37 10.32
CA TYR A 52 -3.25 4.11 10.63
C TYR A 52 -3.46 3.86 12.13
N TRP A 53 -2.59 3.06 12.75
CA TRP A 53 -2.62 2.84 14.20
C TRP A 53 -2.25 4.09 15.01
N LEU A 54 -1.39 4.95 14.49
CA LEU A 54 -0.98 6.19 15.15
C LEU A 54 -2.01 7.32 14.97
N LEU A 55 -2.67 7.41 13.82
CA LEU A 55 -3.69 8.42 13.50
C LEU A 55 -5.08 8.04 14.01
N ALA A 56 -5.43 6.75 14.06
CA ALA A 56 -6.71 6.30 14.63
C ALA A 56 -7.01 6.87 16.03
N PRO A 57 -6.06 6.90 16.99
CA PRO A 57 -6.28 7.48 18.31
C PRO A 57 -6.24 9.02 18.35
N LEU A 58 -6.02 9.73 17.24
CA LEU A 58 -6.02 11.21 17.23
C LEU A 58 -7.44 11.80 17.12
N HIS A 59 -8.47 10.99 16.86
CA HIS A 59 -9.84 11.45 16.61
C HIS A 59 -10.83 11.11 17.75
N THR A 60 -10.34 10.83 18.96
CA THR A 60 -11.21 10.42 20.09
C THR A 60 -11.20 11.40 21.26
N SER A 61 -10.39 12.45 21.23
CA SER A 61 -10.28 13.42 22.34
C SER A 61 -11.25 14.60 22.29
N ASP A 62 -12.07 14.76 21.22
CA ASP A 62 -12.90 15.97 21.05
C ASP A 62 -14.42 15.80 21.23
N LEU A 63 -14.95 14.57 21.39
CA LEU A 63 -16.40 14.36 21.62
C LEU A 63 -16.72 13.84 23.03
N LYS A 64 -16.06 14.42 24.04
CA LYS A 64 -16.49 14.34 25.45
C LYS A 64 -16.45 15.72 26.12
N GLN A 65 -17.03 16.71 25.47
CA GLN A 65 -17.43 17.99 26.07
C GLN A 65 -18.73 18.50 25.41
N SER A 66 -19.86 17.88 25.72
CA SER A 66 -21.22 18.39 25.50
C SER A 66 -22.20 17.52 26.27
#